data_AF-A0A7S4S6U4-F1
#
_entry.id   AF-A0A7S4S6U4-F1
#
_cell.length_a   1.000
_cell.length_b   1.000
_cell.length_c   1.000
_cell.angle_alpha   90.00
_cell.angle_beta   90.00
_cell.angle_gamma   90.00
#
_symmetry.space_group_name_H-M   'P 1'
#
loop_
_entity.id
_entity.type
_entity.pdbx_description
1 polymer ?
#
loop_
_entity_poly.entity_id
_entity_poly.type
_entity_poly.pdbx_seq_one_letter_code
_entity_poly.pdbx_strand_id
1 'polypeptide(L)'
;SRVGTPCGRGSSLSAMPKTAVLKKPALGAPKPKETAVRKPAQAPRPKEAASAKSAKAKAQAKAKAKAKAKAPAKARASQVKPAQTKPRPATKPAKGSVAKRPAQARESKVSGQRRLKQSAFPADNGPSLRWQRSVALGDLLDRNAIASVYKQMHFSDVVGDRPWAFDLTGIKKGLLRFGEDVAFQAEILGTESADGKFFEWSWAQRGIPSELVQSAQALRSGQGLGGNDRLPPEFMESQISMACVTGTELATVACGLLGAACYFHGYLEGADTLVLLVVDPEFPLRVPETAGDALRVSTAIQHTLALEWVENHTLALDSFMQSLSWEIHAEGDVRKYVLEWGRIAFRMEFDRQGKLRQMDTSLVPT
;
A
#
# COMPACT_ATOMS: atom_id res chain seq x y z
N SER A 1 -20.69 21.71 65.16
CA SER A 1 -21.39 22.66 64.27
C SER A 1 -21.69 21.98 62.94
N ARG A 2 -22.99 21.82 62.63
CA ARG A 2 -23.64 21.57 61.30
C ARG A 2 -23.02 20.47 60.40
N VAL A 3 -23.70 19.33 60.20
CA VAL A 3 -24.81 19.12 59.22
C VAL A 3 -24.31 19.28 57.78
N GLY A 4 -24.49 18.36 56.82
CA GLY A 4 -25.23 17.11 56.82
C GLY A 4 -25.11 16.34 55.48
N THR A 5 -25.29 15.03 55.62
CA THR A 5 -26.15 14.10 54.87
C THR A 5 -26.13 13.98 53.32
N PRO A 6 -26.06 12.72 52.80
CA PRO A 6 -26.31 12.32 51.42
C PRO A 6 -27.78 11.89 51.17
N CYS A 7 -28.21 11.81 49.90
CA CYS A 7 -29.44 11.13 49.41
C CYS A 7 -29.28 10.92 47.89
N GLY A 8 -29.60 9.81 47.23
CA GLY A 8 -30.55 8.73 47.53
C GLY A 8 -31.77 8.81 46.60
N ARG A 9 -31.95 7.81 45.71
CA ARG A 9 -33.18 7.30 45.02
C ARG A 9 -32.70 6.23 44.02
N GLY A 10 -33.08 4.95 44.05
CA GLY A 10 -34.42 4.34 44.20
C GLY A 10 -35.15 4.40 42.84
N SER A 11 -35.74 3.37 42.22
CA SER A 11 -36.11 2.00 42.61
C SER A 11 -36.60 1.22 41.37
N SER A 12 -36.64 -0.13 41.47
CA SER A 12 -37.70 -1.05 41.00
C SER A 12 -38.03 -1.16 39.50
N LEU A 13 -37.77 -2.29 38.81
CA LEU A 13 -38.47 -3.60 38.80
C LEU A 13 -39.86 -3.64 38.11
N SER A 14 -40.04 -4.75 37.36
CA SER A 14 -41.26 -5.34 36.77
C SER A 14 -41.75 -4.79 35.42
N ALA A 15 -42.26 -5.58 34.46
CA ALA A 15 -42.39 -7.03 34.28
C ALA A 15 -42.80 -7.29 32.82
N MET A 16 -42.50 -8.48 32.30
CA MET A 16 -43.08 -9.01 31.05
C MET A 16 -44.58 -9.28 31.17
N PRO A 17 -45.27 -9.47 30.03
CA PRO A 17 -45.96 -10.76 29.87
C PRO A 17 -45.81 -11.43 28.49
N LYS A 18 -46.15 -12.73 28.48
CA LYS A 18 -46.03 -13.71 27.41
C LYS A 18 -47.30 -13.81 26.53
N THR A 19 -47.08 -14.26 25.29
CA THR A 19 -47.89 -15.17 24.44
C THR A 19 -49.39 -14.96 24.19
N ALA A 20 -49.77 -14.93 22.90
CA ALA A 20 -50.95 -15.59 22.35
C ALA A 20 -50.77 -15.94 20.86
N VAL A 21 -51.52 -16.94 20.39
CA VAL A 21 -51.32 -17.84 19.24
C VAL A 21 -52.57 -17.81 18.32
N LEU A 22 -52.41 -18.21 17.03
CA LEU A 22 -53.42 -18.54 15.97
C LEU A 22 -54.13 -17.34 15.30
N LYS A 23 -54.40 -17.27 13.98
CA LYS A 23 -54.98 -18.28 13.05
C LYS A 23 -54.93 -17.77 11.58
N LYS A 24 -54.79 -18.68 10.60
CA LYS A 24 -55.10 -18.48 9.16
C LYS A 24 -56.62 -18.39 8.91
N PRO A 25 -57.06 -17.86 7.74
CA PRO A 25 -57.71 -18.74 6.76
C PRO A 25 -57.32 -18.46 5.29
N ALA A 26 -57.85 -19.31 4.41
CA ALA A 26 -57.50 -19.53 3.01
C ALA A 26 -58.54 -18.95 2.00
N LEU A 27 -58.21 -19.15 0.71
CA LEU A 27 -59.06 -19.20 -0.50
C LEU A 27 -59.38 -17.90 -1.26
N GLY A 28 -59.14 -17.95 -2.58
CA GLY A 28 -59.80 -17.09 -3.57
C GLY A 28 -59.01 -16.85 -4.86
N ALA A 29 -58.98 -17.81 -5.78
CA ALA A 29 -58.66 -17.56 -7.20
C ALA A 29 -59.89 -16.98 -7.94
N PRO A 30 -59.68 -16.20 -9.02
CA PRO A 30 -60.12 -16.71 -10.32
C PRO A 30 -59.20 -16.32 -11.52
N LYS A 31 -59.06 -17.25 -12.48
CA LYS A 31 -58.87 -17.02 -13.93
C LYS A 31 -60.29 -16.95 -14.58
N PRO A 32 -60.56 -16.57 -15.87
CA PRO A 32 -59.69 -16.64 -17.07
C PRO A 32 -59.88 -15.55 -18.17
N LYS A 33 -59.11 -15.65 -19.26
CA LYS A 33 -59.44 -15.46 -20.72
C LYS A 33 -58.14 -15.11 -21.49
N GLU A 34 -57.54 -16.01 -22.26
CA GLU A 34 -57.83 -16.32 -23.68
C GLU A 34 -57.53 -15.12 -24.61
N THR A 35 -56.42 -15.14 -25.35
CA THR A 35 -56.50 -15.33 -26.81
C THR A 35 -55.17 -15.75 -27.43
N ALA A 36 -55.26 -16.68 -28.38
CA ALA A 36 -54.19 -17.21 -29.21
C ALA A 36 -54.01 -16.37 -30.49
N VAL A 37 -52.77 -16.16 -30.97
CA VAL A 37 -52.50 -15.93 -32.41
C VAL A 37 -51.09 -16.43 -32.81
N ARG A 38 -51.11 -17.50 -33.62
CA ARG A 38 -50.29 -17.89 -34.81
C ARG A 38 -48.74 -17.91 -34.81
N LYS A 39 -48.25 -19.12 -35.09
CA LYS A 39 -47.06 -19.48 -35.91
C LYS A 39 -47.35 -19.26 -37.42
N PRO A 40 -46.32 -19.04 -38.28
CA PRO A 40 -45.74 -20.13 -39.10
C PRO A 40 -44.18 -20.08 -39.14
N ALA A 41 -43.43 -21.19 -39.14
CA ALA A 41 -43.01 -22.04 -40.28
C ALA A 41 -42.33 -21.23 -41.42
N GLN A 42 -41.18 -21.56 -42.01
CA GLN A 42 -40.20 -22.65 -41.93
C GLN A 42 -38.94 -22.19 -42.71
N ALA A 43 -37.79 -22.83 -42.49
CA ALA A 43 -36.48 -22.55 -43.09
C ALA A 43 -36.40 -22.83 -44.62
N PRO A 44 -35.25 -22.54 -45.29
CA PRO A 44 -34.15 -23.52 -45.26
C PRO A 44 -32.71 -22.94 -45.19
N ARG A 45 -31.82 -23.77 -44.62
CA ARG A 45 -30.33 -23.83 -44.78
C ARG A 45 -29.96 -24.23 -46.24
N PRO A 46 -28.69 -24.25 -46.73
CA PRO A 46 -27.39 -24.52 -46.07
C PRO A 46 -26.22 -23.63 -46.60
N LYS A 47 -24.93 -23.67 -46.22
CA LYS A 47 -23.91 -24.69 -45.86
C LYS A 47 -22.76 -24.00 -45.06
N GLU A 48 -22.23 -24.63 -43.99
CA GLU A 48 -20.85 -25.18 -43.84
C GLU A 48 -19.70 -24.21 -44.10
N ALA A 49 -18.54 -24.23 -43.44
CA ALA A 49 -17.97 -24.94 -42.31
C ALA A 49 -16.53 -24.41 -42.20
N ALA A 50 -16.07 -23.96 -41.03
CA ALA A 50 -14.64 -23.93 -40.66
C ALA A 50 -14.47 -23.37 -39.24
N SER A 51 -13.42 -23.83 -38.55
CA SER A 51 -12.92 -23.34 -37.25
C SER A 51 -13.50 -24.00 -35.99
N ALA A 52 -13.48 -25.33 -35.97
CA ALA A 52 -13.42 -26.12 -34.73
C ALA A 52 -12.16 -27.01 -34.75
N LYS A 53 -10.99 -26.38 -34.87
CA LYS A 53 -9.66 -27.01 -34.70
C LYS A 53 -8.70 -25.99 -34.08
N SER A 54 -8.76 -25.81 -32.76
CA SER A 54 -7.70 -25.08 -32.02
C SER A 54 -7.63 -25.47 -30.54
N ALA A 55 -8.72 -25.97 -29.93
CA ALA A 55 -8.74 -26.27 -28.50
C ALA A 55 -8.11 -27.61 -28.07
N LYS A 56 -7.69 -28.49 -29.00
CA LYS A 56 -7.17 -29.83 -28.66
C LYS A 56 -5.65 -30.00 -28.77
N ALA A 57 -4.90 -28.95 -29.13
CA ALA A 57 -3.44 -28.99 -29.28
C ALA A 57 -2.66 -28.43 -28.06
N LYS A 58 -3.30 -27.75 -27.10
CA LYS A 58 -2.63 -27.19 -25.91
C LYS A 58 -2.66 -28.08 -24.66
N ALA A 59 -3.38 -29.21 -24.68
CA ALA A 59 -3.51 -30.11 -23.53
C ALA A 59 -2.45 -31.25 -23.47
N GLN A 60 -1.66 -31.47 -24.52
CA GLN A 60 -0.65 -32.56 -24.57
C GLN A 60 0.80 -32.10 -24.37
N ALA A 61 1.07 -30.79 -24.20
CA ALA A 61 2.42 -30.28 -23.96
C ALA A 61 2.79 -30.14 -22.46
N LYS A 62 1.85 -30.28 -21.53
CA LYS A 62 2.09 -30.14 -20.07
C LYS A 62 2.32 -31.45 -19.31
N ALA A 63 2.25 -32.60 -19.98
CA ALA A 63 2.38 -33.93 -19.34
C ALA A 63 3.76 -34.61 -19.53
N LYS A 64 4.74 -33.97 -20.19
CA LYS A 64 6.08 -34.55 -20.42
C LYS A 64 7.25 -33.88 -19.69
N ALA A 65 6.99 -32.89 -18.82
CA ALA A 65 8.05 -32.19 -18.07
C ALA A 65 8.17 -32.60 -16.58
N LYS A 66 7.43 -33.62 -16.13
CA LYS A 66 7.41 -34.07 -14.72
C LYS A 66 7.69 -35.58 -14.61
N ALA A 67 8.77 -36.03 -15.26
CA ALA A 67 9.26 -37.41 -15.11
C ALA A 67 10.76 -37.50 -15.47
N LYS A 68 11.64 -36.81 -14.72
CA LYS A 68 13.07 -37.14 -14.61
C LYS A 68 13.72 -36.29 -13.53
N ALA A 69 13.72 -36.79 -12.29
CA ALA A 69 14.74 -36.53 -11.26
C ALA A 69 14.31 -37.21 -9.94
N LYS A 70 14.49 -38.53 -9.85
CA LYS A 70 14.60 -39.20 -8.56
C LYS A 70 15.34 -40.52 -8.74
N ALA A 71 16.51 -40.62 -8.11
CA ALA A 71 17.21 -41.84 -7.64
C ALA A 71 18.75 -41.64 -7.66
N PRO A 72 19.50 -42.32 -6.77
CA PRO A 72 20.59 -41.70 -6.01
C PRO A 72 21.97 -42.37 -6.22
N ALA A 73 23.05 -41.72 -5.77
CA ALA A 73 24.35 -42.35 -5.55
C ALA A 73 25.04 -41.66 -4.36
N LYS A 74 25.12 -42.29 -3.19
CA LYS A 74 26.22 -43.14 -2.70
C LYS A 74 27.54 -42.39 -2.45
N ALA A 75 27.77 -42.16 -1.16
CA ALA A 75 28.97 -42.44 -0.38
C ALA A 75 30.35 -42.33 -1.08
N ARG A 76 31.16 -41.38 -0.60
CA ARG A 76 32.60 -41.63 -0.43
C ARG A 76 33.14 -40.85 0.76
N ALA A 77 33.52 -41.59 1.78
CA ALA A 77 34.31 -41.15 2.91
C ALA A 77 35.79 -40.98 2.48
N SER A 78 36.43 -39.91 2.94
CA SER A 78 37.89 -39.75 3.12
C SER A 78 38.08 -38.44 3.90
N GLN A 79 38.21 -38.49 5.23
CA GLN A 79 39.50 -38.49 5.92
C GLN A 79 40.49 -37.43 5.41
N VAL A 80 40.54 -36.27 6.08
CA VAL A 80 41.78 -35.54 6.36
C VAL A 80 41.70 -34.94 7.77
N LYS A 81 42.77 -35.15 8.52
CA LYS A 81 42.99 -34.88 9.96
C LYS A 81 42.99 -33.38 10.32
N PRO A 82 42.75 -33.05 11.60
CA PRO A 82 42.91 -31.71 12.15
C PRO A 82 44.39 -31.42 12.45
N ALA A 83 44.89 -30.25 12.03
CA ALA A 83 46.18 -29.74 12.48
C ALA A 83 45.98 -28.81 13.68
N GLN A 84 46.73 -29.14 14.73
CA GLN A 84 46.73 -28.51 16.03
C GLN A 84 47.40 -27.13 16.01
N THR A 85 46.95 -26.36 16.98
CA THR A 85 47.50 -25.16 17.61
C THR A 85 49.02 -25.07 17.72
N LYS A 86 49.54 -23.84 17.59
CA LYS A 86 50.51 -23.29 18.54
C LYS A 86 50.46 -21.74 18.57
N PRO A 87 50.46 -21.13 19.77
CA PRO A 87 50.38 -19.69 19.97
C PRO A 87 51.78 -19.06 19.99
N ARG A 88 51.87 -17.78 19.64
CA ARG A 88 53.03 -16.92 19.94
C ARG A 88 52.54 -15.52 20.35
N PRO A 89 53.33 -14.77 21.13
CA PRO A 89 52.88 -14.23 22.40
C PRO A 89 52.61 -12.72 22.34
N ALA A 90 51.84 -12.28 23.33
CA ALA A 90 51.59 -10.89 23.66
C ALA A 90 52.88 -10.13 24.03
N THR A 91 53.09 -8.98 23.39
CA THR A 91 53.94 -7.91 23.89
C THR A 91 53.07 -6.89 24.64
N LYS A 92 53.39 -6.71 25.93
CA LYS A 92 52.83 -5.68 26.81
C LYS A 92 53.47 -4.30 26.54
N PRO A 93 52.82 -3.21 26.98
CA PRO A 93 53.10 -1.85 26.52
C PRO A 93 54.20 -1.15 27.35
N ALA A 94 54.96 -0.27 26.71
CA ALA A 94 55.85 0.65 27.39
C ALA A 94 55.07 1.89 27.86
N LYS A 95 55.19 2.17 29.16
CA LYS A 95 54.83 3.42 29.83
C LYS A 95 55.95 4.45 29.62
N GLY A 96 55.57 5.72 29.51
CA GLY A 96 56.44 6.89 29.63
C GLY A 96 55.62 8.16 29.36
N SER A 97 54.93 8.71 30.37
CA SER A 97 55.42 9.77 31.27
C SER A 97 55.24 11.18 30.70
N VAL A 98 54.16 11.79 31.16
CA VAL A 98 53.93 13.20 31.53
C VAL A 98 55.15 14.13 31.43
N ALA A 99 54.97 15.25 30.73
CA ALA A 99 55.59 16.53 31.08
C ALA A 99 54.60 17.68 30.80
N LYS A 100 54.40 18.51 31.82
CA LYS A 100 53.56 19.73 31.81
C LYS A 100 54.39 20.95 31.37
N ARG A 101 53.74 21.82 30.57
CA ARG A 101 53.85 23.31 30.50
C ARG A 101 55.16 23.93 29.96
N PRO A 102 55.16 25.23 29.54
CA PRO A 102 54.07 26.22 29.44
C PRO A 102 53.93 26.90 28.05
N ALA A 103 53.00 27.86 28.02
CA ALA A 103 52.51 28.67 26.91
C ALA A 103 53.56 29.44 26.09
N GLN A 104 53.28 29.63 24.80
CA GLN A 104 53.51 30.89 24.12
C GLN A 104 52.61 31.03 22.88
N ALA A 105 52.05 32.23 22.76
CA ALA A 105 51.16 32.67 21.70
C ALA A 105 51.85 32.66 20.34
N ARG A 106 51.14 32.14 19.33
CA ARG A 106 51.32 32.54 17.92
C ARG A 106 49.97 32.57 17.24
N GLU A 107 49.46 33.80 17.12
CA GLU A 107 48.43 34.18 16.16
C GLU A 107 48.83 33.69 14.77
N SER A 108 48.07 32.74 14.24
CA SER A 108 48.13 32.33 12.85
C SER A 108 46.79 32.69 12.22
N LYS A 109 46.75 33.86 11.58
CA LYS A 109 45.67 34.28 10.69
C LYS A 109 45.54 33.26 9.56
N VAL A 110 44.61 32.31 9.70
CA VAL A 110 44.13 31.53 8.57
C VAL A 110 42.90 32.25 8.03
N SER A 111 43.17 32.97 6.94
CA SER A 111 42.21 33.68 6.09
C SER A 111 40.97 32.83 5.84
N GLY A 112 39.82 33.40 6.21
CA GLY A 112 38.54 32.73 6.13
C GLY A 112 37.99 32.70 4.70
N GLN A 113 36.98 31.83 4.57
CA GLN A 113 35.90 31.89 3.58
C GLN A 113 36.27 31.61 2.12
N ARG A 114 36.42 30.32 1.81
CA ARG A 114 35.95 29.81 0.52
C ARG A 114 34.44 30.00 0.43
N ARG A 115 34.05 31.07 -0.24
CA ARG A 115 32.70 31.41 -0.67
C ARG A 115 32.15 30.28 -1.54
N LEU A 116 31.50 29.29 -0.92
CA LEU A 116 30.58 28.41 -1.64
C LEU A 116 29.53 29.33 -2.23
N LYS A 117 29.46 29.37 -3.56
CA LYS A 117 28.45 30.11 -4.30
C LYS A 117 27.09 29.51 -3.91
N GLN A 118 26.45 30.09 -2.92
CA GLN A 118 25.00 30.03 -2.77
C GLN A 118 24.44 30.52 -4.10
N SER A 119 23.85 29.62 -4.87
CA SER A 119 22.98 30.00 -5.97
C SER A 119 21.90 30.88 -5.36
N ALA A 120 21.90 32.15 -5.76
CA ALA A 120 20.86 33.09 -5.35
C ALA A 120 19.51 32.54 -5.81
N PHE A 121 18.69 32.11 -4.85
CA PHE A 121 17.27 31.91 -5.08
C PHE A 121 16.65 33.29 -5.34
N PRO A 122 15.88 33.48 -6.42
CA PRO A 122 15.15 34.72 -6.62
C PRO A 122 14.14 34.88 -5.49
N ALA A 123 14.10 36.10 -4.94
CA ALA A 123 13.19 36.49 -3.88
C ALA A 123 11.73 36.27 -4.30
N ASP A 124 10.99 35.81 -3.31
CA ASP A 124 9.56 35.57 -3.22
C ASP A 124 8.70 36.62 -3.94
N ASN A 125 7.85 36.16 -4.87
CA ASN A 125 6.81 36.93 -5.54
C ASN A 125 5.56 36.03 -5.66
N GLY A 126 4.82 35.90 -4.56
CA GLY A 126 3.50 35.25 -4.50
C GLY A 126 3.52 33.71 -4.60
N PRO A 127 2.42 33.02 -4.24
CA PRO A 127 2.30 31.58 -4.44
C PRO A 127 2.34 31.33 -5.95
N SER A 128 3.53 31.01 -6.44
CA SER A 128 3.73 30.71 -7.83
C SER A 128 2.83 29.53 -8.20
N LEU A 129 2.01 29.71 -9.24
CA LEU A 129 1.17 28.68 -9.90
C LEU A 129 1.93 27.39 -10.28
N ARG A 130 3.26 27.38 -10.10
CA ARG A 130 4.16 26.24 -10.31
C ARG A 130 4.01 25.15 -9.27
N TRP A 131 3.40 25.45 -8.12
CA TRP A 131 3.32 24.57 -6.97
C TRP A 131 1.87 24.14 -6.69
N GLN A 132 1.14 23.77 -7.74
CA GLN A 132 -0.12 23.04 -7.61
C GLN A 132 0.09 21.61 -8.08
N ARG A 133 -0.54 20.67 -7.37
CA ARG A 133 -0.60 19.27 -7.79
C ARG A 133 -1.24 19.18 -9.18
N SER A 134 -0.61 18.43 -10.06
CA SER A 134 -1.13 18.18 -11.39
C SER A 134 -2.37 17.29 -11.33
N VAL A 135 -3.31 17.51 -12.26
CA VAL A 135 -4.51 16.66 -12.40
C VAL A 135 -4.12 15.20 -12.61
N ALA A 136 -3.03 14.93 -13.35
CA ALA A 136 -2.53 13.58 -13.57
C ALA A 136 -2.11 12.89 -12.26
N LEU A 137 -1.42 13.62 -11.36
CA LEU A 137 -1.06 13.08 -10.06
C LEU A 137 -2.28 12.90 -9.15
N GLY A 138 -3.23 13.84 -9.18
CA GLY A 138 -4.51 13.74 -8.46
C GLY A 138 -5.30 12.49 -8.84
N ASP A 139 -5.48 12.24 -10.13
CA ASP A 139 -6.18 11.04 -10.63
C ASP A 139 -5.48 9.75 -10.18
N LEU A 140 -4.15 9.71 -10.23
CA LEU A 140 -3.37 8.57 -9.76
C LEU A 140 -3.50 8.38 -8.24
N LEU A 141 -3.54 9.47 -7.49
CA LEU A 141 -3.71 9.42 -6.05
C LEU A 141 -5.07 8.82 -5.69
N ASP A 142 -6.14 9.33 -6.30
CA ASP A 142 -7.50 8.82 -6.09
C ASP A 142 -7.58 7.32 -6.40
N ARG A 143 -7.08 6.88 -7.56
CA ARG A 143 -7.10 5.46 -7.98
C ARG A 143 -6.39 4.52 -7.01
N ASN A 144 -5.35 4.99 -6.32
CA ASN A 144 -4.48 4.15 -5.52
C ASN A 144 -4.67 4.31 -4.00
N ALA A 145 -5.40 5.35 -3.55
CA ALA A 145 -5.50 5.72 -2.14
C ALA A 145 -6.00 4.58 -1.25
N ILE A 146 -7.19 4.03 -1.57
CA ILE A 146 -7.83 3.04 -0.67
C ILE A 146 -7.04 1.73 -0.65
N ALA A 147 -6.52 1.30 -1.81
CA ALA A 147 -5.69 0.11 -1.90
C ALA A 147 -4.40 0.24 -1.07
N SER A 148 -3.75 1.41 -1.13
CA SER A 148 -2.55 1.69 -0.35
C SER A 148 -2.85 1.77 1.15
N VAL A 149 -3.93 2.42 1.58
CA VAL A 149 -4.33 2.44 3.00
C VAL A 149 -4.66 1.02 3.50
N TYR A 150 -5.36 0.21 2.69
CA TYR A 150 -5.64 -1.19 3.02
C TYR A 150 -4.35 -2.00 3.21
N LYS A 151 -3.36 -1.81 2.31
CA LYS A 151 -2.01 -2.39 2.42
C LYS A 151 -1.28 -1.91 3.68
N GLN A 152 -1.39 -0.62 4.04
CA GLN A 152 -0.79 -0.07 5.27
C GLN A 152 -1.39 -0.68 6.54
N MET A 153 -2.70 -0.90 6.58
CA MET A 153 -3.33 -1.58 7.72
C MET A 153 -2.78 -3.00 7.90
N HIS A 154 -2.59 -3.73 6.81
CA HIS A 154 -2.00 -5.06 6.85
C HIS A 154 -0.52 -5.03 7.23
N PHE A 155 0.24 -4.07 6.69
CA PHE A 155 1.62 -3.86 7.07
C PHE A 155 1.78 -3.61 8.58
N SER A 156 0.91 -2.76 9.14
CA SER A 156 0.87 -2.48 10.58
C SER A 156 0.66 -3.74 11.42
N ASP A 157 -0.23 -4.65 11.02
CA ASP A 157 -0.42 -5.93 11.73
C ASP A 157 0.83 -6.81 11.70
N VAL A 158 1.56 -6.80 10.58
CA VAL A 158 2.74 -7.65 10.36
C VAL A 158 3.91 -7.15 11.21
N VAL A 159 4.18 -5.85 11.19
CA VAL A 159 5.36 -5.27 11.86
C VAL A 159 5.11 -4.91 13.32
N GLY A 160 3.87 -4.52 13.68
CA GLY A 160 3.52 -4.03 15.01
C GLY A 160 4.36 -2.84 15.46
N ASP A 161 4.56 -2.70 16.77
CA ASP A 161 5.33 -1.60 17.37
C ASP A 161 6.84 -1.88 17.44
N ARG A 162 7.36 -2.80 16.61
CA ARG A 162 8.76 -3.19 16.65
C ARG A 162 9.68 -2.04 16.18
N PRO A 163 10.87 -1.87 16.79
CA PRO A 163 11.83 -0.88 16.32
C PRO A 163 12.30 -1.24 14.90
N TRP A 164 12.51 -0.22 14.06
CA TRP A 164 12.91 -0.42 12.68
C TRP A 164 14.41 -0.13 12.47
N ALA A 165 14.98 -0.74 11.44
CA ALA A 165 16.31 -0.41 10.93
C ALA A 165 16.36 -0.64 9.42
N PHE A 166 17.14 0.15 8.69
CA PHE A 166 17.28 0.01 7.24
C PHE A 166 18.76 -0.03 6.84
N ASP A 167 19.14 -1.05 6.07
CA ASP A 167 20.53 -1.25 5.66
C ASP A 167 20.87 -0.52 4.35
N LEU A 168 21.64 0.57 4.44
CA LEU A 168 22.10 1.35 3.29
C LEU A 168 23.41 0.82 2.67
N THR A 169 24.26 0.12 3.46
CA THR A 169 25.68 -0.07 3.10
C THR A 169 26.21 -1.49 3.33
N GLY A 170 25.48 -2.32 4.05
CA GLY A 170 25.85 -3.68 4.40
C GLY A 170 25.67 -4.68 3.25
N ILE A 171 25.82 -5.96 3.60
CA ILE A 171 25.81 -7.08 2.64
C ILE A 171 24.40 -7.27 2.04
N LYS A 172 23.36 -6.97 2.82
CA LYS A 172 21.96 -7.03 2.40
C LYS A 172 21.37 -5.62 2.28
N LYS A 173 21.89 -4.84 1.34
CA LYS A 173 21.38 -3.49 1.06
C LYS A 173 19.88 -3.51 0.83
N GLY A 174 19.18 -2.51 1.37
CA GLY A 174 17.73 -2.36 1.23
C GLY A 174 16.93 -3.27 2.15
N LEU A 175 17.56 -3.98 3.08
CA LEU A 175 16.84 -4.76 4.08
C LEU A 175 16.25 -3.82 5.12
N LEU A 176 14.92 -3.69 5.11
CA LEU A 176 14.12 -3.02 6.14
C LEU A 176 13.74 -4.04 7.21
N ARG A 177 14.24 -3.86 8.42
CA ARG A 177 14.03 -4.77 9.56
C ARG A 177 13.11 -4.13 10.58
N PHE A 178 12.29 -4.96 11.21
CA PHE A 178 11.45 -4.63 12.35
C PHE A 178 11.73 -5.65 13.45
N GLY A 179 12.42 -5.23 14.52
CA GLY A 179 12.94 -6.15 15.53
C GLY A 179 13.97 -7.13 14.96
N GLU A 180 13.96 -8.36 15.47
CA GLU A 180 14.92 -9.40 15.08
C GLU A 180 14.38 -10.36 14.02
N ASP A 181 13.06 -10.53 13.97
CA ASP A 181 12.34 -11.61 13.29
C ASP A 181 11.66 -11.19 11.98
N VAL A 182 11.36 -9.90 11.81
CA VAL A 182 10.67 -9.38 10.62
C VAL A 182 11.62 -8.55 9.78
N ALA A 183 11.76 -8.89 8.51
CA ALA A 183 12.56 -8.13 7.58
C ALA A 183 12.02 -8.27 6.16
N PHE A 184 12.08 -7.17 5.41
CA PHE A 184 11.64 -7.12 4.01
C PHE A 184 12.63 -6.35 3.16
N GLN A 185 12.77 -6.75 1.90
CA GLN A 185 13.43 -5.94 0.91
C GLN A 185 12.60 -4.68 0.61
N ALA A 186 13.26 -3.54 0.68
CA ALA A 186 12.69 -2.24 0.37
C ALA A 186 13.67 -1.39 -0.45
N GLU A 187 13.10 -0.42 -1.16
CA GLU A 187 13.81 0.56 -1.95
C GLU A 187 13.48 1.97 -1.46
N ILE A 188 14.39 2.91 -1.66
CA ILE A 188 14.21 4.30 -1.26
C ILE A 188 13.44 5.00 -2.37
N LEU A 189 12.27 5.53 -2.05
CA LEU A 189 11.48 6.37 -2.96
C LEU A 189 12.07 7.79 -2.99
N GLY A 190 12.38 8.33 -1.82
CA GLY A 190 12.96 9.65 -1.65
C GLY A 190 13.05 10.03 -0.18
N THR A 191 13.33 11.30 0.08
CA THR A 191 13.44 11.85 1.43
C THR A 191 12.61 13.11 1.57
N GLU A 192 11.92 13.23 2.71
CA GLU A 192 11.27 14.48 3.12
C GLU A 192 12.26 15.29 3.95
N SER A 193 12.46 16.57 3.60
CA SER A 193 13.38 17.44 4.31
C SER A 193 12.96 17.60 5.78
N ALA A 194 13.92 17.70 6.69
CA ALA A 194 13.65 17.88 8.12
C ALA A 194 12.80 19.12 8.44
N ASP A 195 12.82 20.14 7.58
CA ASP A 195 11.99 21.34 7.69
C ASP A 195 10.60 21.21 7.05
N GLY A 196 10.27 20.03 6.50
CA GLY A 196 8.97 19.69 5.94
C GLY A 196 8.60 20.44 4.67
N LYS A 197 9.58 21.08 4.00
CA LYS A 197 9.31 21.92 2.83
C LYS A 197 9.41 21.18 1.52
N PHE A 198 10.27 20.17 1.43
CA PHE A 198 10.58 19.54 0.15
C PHE A 198 10.70 18.02 0.25
N PHE A 199 10.22 17.35 -0.78
CA PHE A 199 10.50 15.95 -1.05
C PHE A 199 11.56 15.86 -2.15
N GLU A 200 12.66 15.16 -1.90
CA GLU A 200 13.69 14.90 -2.90
C GLU A 200 13.67 13.43 -3.32
N TRP A 201 13.51 13.16 -4.62
CA TRP A 201 13.49 11.79 -5.13
C TRP A 201 14.86 11.12 -4.99
N SER A 202 14.87 9.83 -4.65
CA SER A 202 16.11 9.08 -4.48
C SER A 202 16.94 8.97 -5.76
N TRP A 203 16.30 8.99 -6.94
CA TRP A 203 17.00 9.00 -8.23
C TRP A 203 17.82 10.26 -8.48
N ALA A 204 17.49 11.37 -7.79
CA ALA A 204 18.20 12.64 -7.89
C ALA A 204 19.32 12.77 -6.85
N GLN A 205 19.24 12.00 -5.77
CA GLN A 205 20.19 12.04 -4.66
C GLN A 205 21.50 11.34 -5.02
N ARG A 206 22.61 11.91 -4.54
CA ARG A 206 23.95 11.35 -4.75
C ARG A 206 24.33 10.41 -3.62
N GLY A 207 25.05 9.33 -3.94
CA GLY A 207 25.59 8.42 -2.94
C GLY A 207 24.64 7.31 -2.49
N ILE A 208 23.39 7.29 -2.99
CA ILE A 208 22.50 6.14 -2.83
C ILE A 208 22.91 5.04 -3.82
N PRO A 209 23.11 3.79 -3.37
CA PRO A 209 23.35 2.67 -4.27
C PRO A 209 22.25 2.53 -5.32
N SER A 210 22.61 2.26 -6.57
CA SER A 210 21.66 2.18 -7.69
C SER A 210 20.61 1.08 -7.50
N GLU A 211 20.91 0.05 -6.71
CA GLU A 211 19.96 -1.01 -6.40
C GLU A 211 18.81 -0.54 -5.51
N LEU A 212 18.99 0.56 -4.77
CA LEU A 212 17.99 1.08 -3.84
C LEU A 212 17.09 2.17 -4.45
N VAL A 213 17.31 2.56 -5.70
CA VAL A 213 16.57 3.67 -6.34
C VAL A 213 15.67 3.20 -7.49
N GLN A 214 15.52 1.88 -7.69
CA GLN A 214 14.84 1.33 -8.86
C GLN A 214 13.37 1.76 -8.95
N SER A 215 12.65 1.74 -7.83
CA SER A 215 11.25 2.19 -7.76
C SER A 215 11.09 3.66 -8.14
N ALA A 216 11.97 4.53 -7.63
CA ALA A 216 11.94 5.95 -7.97
C ALA A 216 12.27 6.18 -9.45
N GLN A 217 13.23 5.42 -10.01
CA GLN A 217 13.55 5.47 -11.44
C GLN A 217 12.40 4.93 -12.32
N ALA A 218 11.74 3.87 -11.87
CA ALA A 218 10.60 3.28 -12.56
C ALA A 218 9.45 4.28 -12.70
N LEU A 219 9.10 4.99 -11.61
CA LEU A 219 8.08 6.05 -11.65
C LEU A 219 8.47 7.20 -12.58
N ARG A 220 9.72 7.66 -12.51
CA ARG A 220 10.24 8.68 -13.43
C ARG A 220 10.13 8.25 -14.89
N SER A 221 10.28 6.97 -15.19
CA SER A 221 10.13 6.44 -16.55
C SER A 221 8.66 6.23 -16.98
N GLY A 222 7.70 6.43 -16.06
CA GLY A 222 6.28 6.18 -16.30
C GLY A 222 5.87 4.70 -16.22
N GLN A 223 6.67 3.86 -15.56
CA GLN A 223 6.30 2.46 -15.34
C GLN A 223 5.01 2.36 -14.51
N GLY A 224 4.12 1.46 -14.91
CA GLY A 224 2.83 1.23 -14.27
C GLY A 224 1.71 2.16 -14.77
N LEU A 225 2.04 3.22 -15.53
CA LEU A 225 1.02 4.07 -16.15
C LEU A 225 0.28 3.31 -17.26
N GLY A 226 -1.04 3.50 -17.34
CA GLY A 226 -1.84 2.97 -18.44
C GLY A 226 -1.56 3.72 -19.75
N GLY A 227 -1.92 3.14 -20.89
CA GLY A 227 -1.64 3.72 -22.22
C GLY A 227 -2.27 5.11 -22.48
N ASN A 228 -3.25 5.52 -21.67
CA ASN A 228 -3.88 6.84 -21.75
C ASN A 228 -3.42 7.81 -20.65
N ASP A 229 -2.65 7.33 -19.66
CA ASP A 229 -2.21 8.16 -18.54
C ASP A 229 -1.01 9.00 -18.95
N ARG A 230 -1.00 10.26 -18.51
CA ARG A 230 0.14 11.17 -18.71
C ARG A 230 1.08 11.04 -17.52
N LEU A 231 2.39 11.00 -17.80
CA LEU A 231 3.41 11.07 -16.76
C LEU A 231 3.26 12.40 -15.99
N PRO A 232 3.02 12.37 -14.66
CA PRO A 232 2.95 13.59 -13.88
C PRO A 232 4.29 14.33 -13.87
N PRO A 233 4.31 15.67 -14.00
CA PRO A 233 5.54 16.46 -13.95
C PRO A 233 6.29 16.27 -12.62
N GLU A 234 5.58 16.01 -11.51
CA GLU A 234 6.16 15.79 -10.19
C GLU A 234 7.16 14.60 -10.18
N PHE A 235 6.98 13.60 -11.04
CA PHE A 235 7.92 12.46 -11.12
C PHE A 235 9.23 12.82 -11.83
N MET A 236 9.25 13.95 -12.55
CA MET A 236 10.39 14.39 -13.37
C MET A 236 11.22 15.48 -12.68
N GLU A 237 10.64 16.18 -11.71
CA GLU A 237 11.34 17.17 -10.91
C GLU A 237 12.15 16.47 -9.82
N SER A 238 13.42 16.86 -9.64
CA SER A 238 14.29 16.23 -8.63
C SER A 238 13.79 16.47 -7.20
N GLN A 239 13.20 17.65 -6.99
CA GLN A 239 12.69 18.10 -5.71
C GLN A 239 11.31 18.71 -5.93
N ILE A 240 10.36 18.32 -5.08
CA ILE A 240 8.97 18.79 -5.09
C ILE A 240 8.69 19.54 -3.81
N SER A 241 7.92 20.63 -3.89
CA SER A 241 7.41 21.32 -2.70
C SER A 241 6.36 20.45 -1.99
N MET A 242 6.56 20.22 -0.68
CA MET A 242 5.60 19.49 0.15
C MET A 242 4.31 20.26 0.41
N ALA A 243 4.25 21.55 0.04
CA ALA A 243 3.00 22.30 -0.01
C ALA A 243 2.05 21.81 -1.11
N CYS A 244 2.55 21.10 -2.13
CA CYS A 244 1.75 20.56 -3.24
C CYS A 244 1.35 19.11 -3.01
N VAL A 245 2.33 18.32 -2.57
CA VAL A 245 2.20 16.88 -2.40
C VAL A 245 3.18 16.39 -1.34
N THR A 246 2.67 15.59 -0.42
CA THR A 246 3.43 14.98 0.68
C THR A 246 4.12 13.70 0.23
N GLY A 247 5.16 13.24 0.95
CA GLY A 247 5.78 11.95 0.66
C GLY A 247 4.81 10.78 0.84
N THR A 248 3.81 10.91 1.71
CA THR A 248 2.74 9.91 1.88
C THR A 248 1.90 9.75 0.61
N GLU A 249 1.54 10.86 -0.04
CA GLU A 249 0.76 10.85 -1.28
C GLU A 249 1.60 10.27 -2.43
N LEU A 250 2.87 10.66 -2.53
CA LEU A 250 3.79 10.07 -3.52
C LEU A 250 3.98 8.57 -3.31
N ALA A 251 4.16 8.14 -2.05
CA ALA A 251 4.29 6.73 -1.70
C ALA A 251 3.02 5.92 -1.96
N THR A 252 1.85 6.53 -1.76
CA THR A 252 0.55 5.96 -2.09
C THR A 252 0.44 5.65 -3.58
N VAL A 253 0.82 6.61 -4.43
CA VAL A 253 0.82 6.41 -5.89
C VAL A 253 1.88 5.38 -6.30
N ALA A 254 3.08 5.47 -5.74
CA ALA A 254 4.16 4.51 -5.99
C ALA A 254 3.74 3.07 -5.67
N CYS A 255 3.09 2.87 -4.52
CA CYS A 255 2.62 1.57 -4.07
C CYS A 255 1.57 0.96 -4.99
N GLY A 256 0.71 1.80 -5.56
CA GLY A 256 -0.26 1.40 -6.57
C GLY A 256 0.37 1.04 -7.92
N LEU A 257 1.10 1.98 -8.52
CA LEU A 257 1.66 1.84 -9.87
C LEU A 257 2.68 0.73 -10.00
N LEU A 258 3.52 0.53 -8.98
CA LEU A 258 4.57 -0.49 -9.01
C LEU A 258 4.12 -1.81 -8.39
N GLY A 259 2.87 -1.90 -7.92
CA GLY A 259 2.34 -3.11 -7.29
C GLY A 259 3.08 -3.49 -6.00
N ALA A 260 3.69 -2.52 -5.31
CA ALA A 260 4.44 -2.78 -4.08
C ALA A 260 3.52 -3.28 -2.95
N ALA A 261 4.10 -3.96 -1.98
CA ALA A 261 3.38 -4.52 -0.84
C ALA A 261 2.82 -3.41 0.07
N CYS A 262 3.64 -2.41 0.37
CA CYS A 262 3.31 -1.22 1.16
C CYS A 262 4.45 -0.19 1.03
N TYR A 263 4.35 0.91 1.77
CA TYR A 263 5.41 1.91 1.96
C TYR A 263 5.67 2.14 3.46
N PHE A 264 6.82 2.73 3.81
CA PHE A 264 7.19 3.02 5.19
C PHE A 264 7.92 4.37 5.30
N HIS A 265 7.61 5.13 6.35
CA HIS A 265 8.31 6.36 6.70
C HIS A 265 9.29 6.09 7.84
N GLY A 266 10.58 6.11 7.52
CA GLY A 266 11.67 5.95 8.48
C GLY A 266 12.23 7.29 8.91
N TYR A 267 11.88 7.75 10.11
CA TYR A 267 12.43 8.98 10.67
C TYR A 267 13.88 8.79 11.10
N LEU A 268 14.82 9.47 10.44
CA LEU A 268 16.22 9.50 10.86
C LEU A 268 16.38 10.59 11.93
N GLU A 269 16.91 10.22 13.09
CA GLU A 269 17.03 11.13 14.23
C GLU A 269 17.81 12.42 13.85
N GLY A 270 17.14 13.57 13.99
CA GLY A 270 17.73 14.88 13.70
C GLY A 270 17.96 15.15 12.20
N ALA A 271 17.35 14.37 11.31
CA ALA A 271 17.55 14.42 9.88
C ALA A 271 16.23 14.28 9.10
N ASP A 272 16.36 14.06 7.80
CA ASP A 272 15.26 13.87 6.85
C ASP A 272 14.52 12.54 7.09
N THR A 273 13.24 12.49 6.72
CA THR A 273 12.46 11.23 6.75
C THR A 273 12.71 10.44 5.48
N LEU A 274 13.14 9.18 5.60
CA LEU A 274 13.21 8.26 4.48
C LEU A 274 11.81 7.76 4.12
N VAL A 275 11.44 7.85 2.85
CA VAL A 275 10.24 7.20 2.32
C VAL A 275 10.66 5.96 1.56
N LEU A 276 10.26 4.79 2.06
CA LEU A 276 10.64 3.49 1.56
C LEU A 276 9.45 2.78 0.92
N LEU A 277 9.70 2.02 -0.13
CA LEU A 277 8.72 1.15 -0.79
C LEU A 277 9.10 -0.31 -0.56
N VAL A 278 8.19 -1.11 0.01
CA VAL A 278 8.44 -2.53 0.29
C VAL A 278 8.14 -3.34 -0.97
N VAL A 279 9.20 -3.89 -1.55
CA VAL A 279 9.18 -4.61 -2.84
C VAL A 279 9.46 -6.10 -2.67
N ASP A 280 9.47 -6.58 -1.43
CA ASP A 280 9.77 -7.97 -1.10
C ASP A 280 8.69 -8.94 -1.63
N PRO A 281 9.04 -9.90 -2.51
CA PRO A 281 8.09 -10.91 -2.98
C PRO A 281 7.66 -11.89 -1.89
N GLU A 282 8.41 -12.02 -0.80
CA GLU A 282 8.07 -12.86 0.36
C GLU A 282 7.16 -12.15 1.36
N PHE A 283 6.82 -10.88 1.13
CA PHE A 283 5.85 -10.17 1.97
C PHE A 283 4.52 -10.95 2.00
N PRO A 284 3.96 -11.24 3.18
CA PRO A 284 2.76 -12.05 3.28
C PRO A 284 1.55 -11.26 2.78
N LEU A 285 1.22 -11.39 1.49
CA LEU A 285 0.04 -10.74 0.92
C LEU A 285 -1.24 -11.29 1.54
N ARG A 286 -2.18 -10.39 1.81
CA ARG A 286 -3.51 -10.75 2.32
C ARG A 286 -4.53 -10.70 1.19
N VAL A 287 -5.27 -11.78 1.02
CA VAL A 287 -6.47 -11.82 0.19
C VAL A 287 -7.68 -11.70 1.13
N PRO A 288 -8.66 -10.83 0.87
CA PRO A 288 -9.89 -10.80 1.65
C PRO A 288 -10.66 -12.12 1.51
N GLU A 289 -10.81 -12.88 2.58
CA GLU A 289 -11.43 -14.23 2.56
C GLU A 289 -12.57 -14.39 3.58
N THR A 290 -12.75 -13.43 4.49
CA THR A 290 -13.63 -13.56 5.67
C THR A 290 -14.50 -12.33 5.91
N ALA A 291 -15.52 -12.49 6.76
CA ALA A 291 -16.33 -11.36 7.24
C ALA A 291 -15.51 -10.31 8.02
N GLY A 292 -14.43 -10.72 8.69
CA GLY A 292 -13.49 -9.81 9.34
C GLY A 292 -12.76 -8.91 8.34
N ASP A 293 -12.58 -9.38 7.10
CA ASP A 293 -11.96 -8.57 6.04
C ASP A 293 -12.91 -7.48 5.52
N ALA A 294 -14.24 -7.67 5.63
CA ALA A 294 -15.19 -6.61 5.28
C ALA A 294 -15.15 -5.43 6.24
N LEU A 295 -14.97 -5.67 7.54
CA LEU A 295 -14.77 -4.57 8.49
C LEU A 295 -13.51 -3.79 8.13
N ARG A 296 -12.41 -4.48 7.81
CA ARG A 296 -11.17 -3.84 7.38
C ARG A 296 -11.34 -3.04 6.08
N VAL A 297 -12.01 -3.61 5.09
CA VAL A 297 -12.36 -2.92 3.84
C VAL A 297 -13.15 -1.65 4.15
N SER A 298 -14.19 -1.76 4.99
CA SER A 298 -14.99 -0.61 5.44
C SER A 298 -14.12 0.44 6.14
N THR A 299 -13.22 0.03 7.03
CA THR A 299 -12.31 0.94 7.74
C THR A 299 -11.35 1.63 6.77
N ALA A 300 -10.75 0.89 5.83
CA ALA A 300 -9.84 1.46 4.84
C ALA A 300 -10.57 2.50 3.97
N ILE A 301 -11.80 2.20 3.53
CA ILE A 301 -12.64 3.14 2.78
C ILE A 301 -12.91 4.39 3.61
N GLN A 302 -13.47 4.25 4.80
CA GLN A 302 -13.83 5.40 5.65
C GLN A 302 -12.63 6.26 6.00
N HIS A 303 -11.51 5.64 6.38
CA HIS A 303 -10.30 6.36 6.72
C HIS A 303 -9.74 7.12 5.52
N THR A 304 -9.69 6.47 4.35
CA THR A 304 -9.15 7.09 3.12
C THR A 304 -10.01 8.23 2.63
N LEU A 305 -11.34 8.08 2.62
CA LEU A 305 -12.25 9.11 2.13
C LEU A 305 -12.42 10.29 3.10
N ALA A 306 -11.93 10.15 4.33
CA ALA A 306 -11.79 11.26 5.27
C ALA A 306 -10.51 12.08 5.04
N LEU A 307 -9.58 11.60 4.20
CA LEU A 307 -8.37 12.34 3.85
C LEU A 307 -8.71 13.45 2.87
N GLU A 308 -8.25 14.67 3.17
CA GLU A 308 -8.56 15.87 2.37
C GLU A 308 -8.03 15.79 0.93
N TRP A 309 -7.04 14.94 0.68
CA TRP A 309 -6.37 14.79 -0.60
C TRP A 309 -7.01 13.77 -1.54
N VAL A 310 -8.10 13.11 -1.13
CA VAL A 310 -8.89 12.24 -2.01
C VAL A 310 -10.07 13.04 -2.56
N GLU A 311 -9.96 13.43 -3.82
CA GLU A 311 -10.91 14.33 -4.45
C GLU A 311 -12.08 13.53 -5.05
N ASN A 312 -11.79 12.51 -5.86
CA ASN A 312 -12.79 11.69 -6.53
C ASN A 312 -13.04 10.37 -5.80
N HIS A 313 -14.01 10.37 -4.87
CA HIS A 313 -14.33 9.17 -4.07
C HIS A 313 -14.83 8.02 -4.94
N THR A 314 -15.53 8.35 -6.02
CA THR A 314 -16.05 7.36 -6.97
C THR A 314 -14.92 6.62 -7.67
N LEU A 315 -13.94 7.36 -8.21
CA LEU A 315 -12.75 6.77 -8.85
C LEU A 315 -11.93 5.93 -7.88
N ALA A 316 -11.75 6.42 -6.65
CA ALA A 316 -11.00 5.72 -5.61
C ALA A 316 -11.65 4.38 -5.25
N LEU A 317 -12.98 4.37 -5.06
CA LEU A 317 -13.74 3.18 -4.75
C LEU A 317 -13.78 2.18 -5.91
N ASP A 318 -14.07 2.64 -7.12
CA ASP A 318 -14.08 1.78 -8.30
C ASP A 318 -12.73 1.07 -8.49
N SER A 319 -11.64 1.84 -8.41
CA SER A 319 -10.28 1.31 -8.61
C SER A 319 -9.93 0.29 -7.54
N PHE A 320 -10.27 0.56 -6.29
CA PHE A 320 -10.02 -0.38 -5.19
C PHE A 320 -10.85 -1.66 -5.32
N MET A 321 -12.14 -1.55 -5.61
CA MET A 321 -13.03 -2.70 -5.75
C MET A 321 -12.64 -3.57 -6.95
N GLN A 322 -12.23 -2.95 -8.07
CA GLN A 322 -11.66 -3.66 -9.21
C GLN A 322 -10.35 -4.37 -8.85
N SER A 323 -9.48 -3.76 -8.04
CA SER A 323 -8.22 -4.38 -7.60
C SER A 323 -8.45 -5.66 -6.79
N LEU A 324 -9.60 -5.76 -6.12
CA LEU A 324 -10.02 -6.94 -5.38
C LEU A 324 -10.87 -7.92 -6.23
N SER A 325 -11.07 -7.64 -7.52
CA SER A 325 -11.94 -8.39 -8.43
C SER A 325 -13.41 -8.46 -7.98
N TRP A 326 -13.94 -7.38 -7.40
CA TRP A 326 -15.37 -7.29 -7.03
C TRP A 326 -16.22 -6.88 -8.23
N GLU A 327 -17.45 -7.39 -8.26
CA GLU A 327 -18.45 -6.94 -9.23
C GLU A 327 -19.01 -5.57 -8.83
N ILE A 328 -19.12 -4.69 -9.82
CA ILE A 328 -19.63 -3.33 -9.65
C ILE A 328 -20.96 -3.21 -10.42
N HIS A 329 -22.04 -2.92 -9.69
CA HIS A 329 -23.33 -2.59 -10.28
C HIS A 329 -23.64 -1.12 -9.98
N ALA A 330 -23.73 -0.30 -11.02
CA ALA A 330 -24.09 1.11 -10.91
C ALA A 330 -25.55 1.32 -11.31
N GLU A 331 -26.31 2.03 -10.48
CA GLU A 331 -27.70 2.44 -10.74
C GLU A 331 -27.87 3.91 -10.29
N GLY A 332 -27.74 4.84 -11.24
CA GLY A 332 -27.76 6.28 -10.95
C GLY A 332 -26.65 6.70 -9.99
N ASP A 333 -27.01 7.43 -8.93
CA ASP A 333 -26.08 7.90 -7.89
C ASP A 333 -25.73 6.81 -6.85
N VAL A 334 -26.29 5.60 -7.02
CA VAL A 334 -26.07 4.47 -6.14
C VAL A 334 -25.14 3.47 -6.82
N ARG A 335 -24.09 3.05 -6.12
CA ARG A 335 -23.23 1.95 -6.54
C ARG A 335 -23.34 0.82 -5.54
N LYS A 336 -23.53 -0.38 -6.06
CA LYS A 336 -23.52 -1.62 -5.29
C LYS A 336 -22.30 -2.42 -5.70
N TYR A 337 -21.40 -2.63 -4.74
CA TYR A 337 -20.21 -3.44 -4.88
C TYR A 337 -20.45 -4.80 -4.23
N VAL A 338 -20.27 -5.88 -4.99
CA VAL A 338 -20.52 -7.24 -4.53
C VAL A 338 -19.24 -8.07 -4.68
N LEU A 339 -18.77 -8.66 -3.59
CA LEU A 339 -17.66 -9.60 -3.62
C LEU A 339 -18.12 -10.87 -4.36
N GLU A 340 -17.32 -11.40 -5.29
CA GLU A 340 -17.61 -12.63 -6.06
C GLU A 340 -18.03 -13.83 -5.19
N TRP A 341 -17.64 -13.86 -3.91
CA TRP A 341 -18.02 -14.94 -2.99
C TRP A 341 -19.41 -14.76 -2.37
N GLY A 342 -20.17 -13.76 -2.84
CA GLY A 342 -21.62 -13.64 -2.67
C GLY A 342 -22.11 -13.45 -1.23
N ARG A 343 -21.22 -13.09 -0.30
CA ARG A 343 -21.58 -13.01 1.13
C ARG A 343 -21.68 -11.59 1.66
N ILE A 344 -21.05 -10.63 1.00
CA ILE A 344 -20.95 -9.25 1.49
C ILE A 344 -21.13 -8.31 0.31
N ALA A 345 -22.05 -7.37 0.46
CA ALA A 345 -22.27 -6.28 -0.48
C ALA A 345 -22.17 -4.95 0.24
N PHE A 346 -21.43 -4.03 -0.37
CA PHE A 346 -21.43 -2.62 0.01
C PHE A 346 -22.40 -1.88 -0.92
N ARG A 347 -23.37 -1.20 -0.32
CA ARG A 347 -24.22 -0.24 -1.03
C ARG A 347 -23.72 1.15 -0.67
N MET A 348 -23.32 1.91 -1.68
CA MET A 348 -22.75 3.24 -1.53
C MET A 348 -23.58 4.25 -2.31
N GLU A 349 -23.91 5.35 -1.67
CA GLU A 349 -24.61 6.46 -2.30
C GLU A 349 -23.68 7.66 -2.41
N PHE A 350 -23.66 8.27 -3.59
CA PHE A 350 -22.85 9.44 -3.87
C PHE A 350 -23.73 10.68 -4.04
N ASP A 351 -23.15 11.85 -3.80
CA ASP A 351 -23.77 13.10 -4.21
C ASP A 351 -23.46 13.42 -5.69
N ARG A 352 -24.02 14.53 -6.17
CA ARG A 352 -23.79 15.02 -7.54
C ARG A 352 -22.33 15.43 -7.80
N GLN A 353 -21.52 15.61 -6.77
CA GLN A 353 -20.10 15.93 -6.86
C GLN A 353 -19.23 14.66 -6.82
N GLY A 354 -19.85 13.48 -6.73
CA GLY A 354 -19.15 12.20 -6.67
C GLY A 354 -18.55 11.89 -5.30
N LYS A 355 -18.96 12.62 -4.25
CA LYS A 355 -18.55 12.37 -2.85
C LYS A 355 -19.48 11.35 -2.20
N LEU A 356 -18.90 10.47 -1.39
CA LEU A 356 -19.64 9.44 -0.66
C LEU A 356 -20.54 10.09 0.40
N ARG A 357 -21.86 9.83 0.36
CA ARG A 357 -22.83 10.28 1.36
C ARG A 357 -23.17 9.21 2.37
N GLN A 358 -23.34 7.99 1.90
CA GLN A 358 -23.77 6.86 2.72
C GLN A 358 -23.08 5.58 2.25
N MET A 359 -22.73 4.73 3.21
CA MET A 359 -22.21 3.39 2.98
C MET A 359 -22.90 2.41 3.92
N ASP A 360 -23.62 1.46 3.34
CA ASP A 360 -24.26 0.37 4.06
C ASP A 360 -23.55 -0.95 3.70
N THR A 361 -23.38 -1.81 4.69
CA THR A 361 -22.88 -3.17 4.49
C THR A 361 -24.00 -4.16 4.73
N SER A 362 -24.19 -5.09 3.81
CA SER A 362 -25.24 -6.11 3.90
C SER A 362 -24.68 -7.49 3.55
N LEU A 363 -25.30 -8.53 4.12
CA LEU A 363 -25.07 -9.90 3.67
C LEU A 363 -25.98 -10.19 2.48
N VAL A 364 -25.44 -10.69 1.39
CA VAL A 364 -26.25 -11.10 0.23
C VAL A 364 -26.86 -12.47 0.53
N PRO A 365 -28.20 -12.63 0.49
CA PRO A 365 -28.85 -13.92 0.71
C PRO A 365 -28.52 -14.91 -0.42
N THR A 366 -28.29 -16.17 -0.06
CA THR A 366 -28.13 -17.30 -1.00
C THR A 366 -29.39 -17.62 -1.78
#